data_AF-A0A955HG95-F1
#
_entry.id   AF-A0A955HG95-F1
#
_cell.length_a   1.000
_cell.length_b   1.000
_cell.length_c   1.000
_cell.angle_alpha   90.00
_cell.angle_beta   90.00
_cell.angle_gamma   90.00
#
_symmetry.space_group_name_H-M   'P 1'
#
loop_
_entity.id
_entity.type
_entity.pdbx_description
1 polymer ?
#
loop_
_entity_poly.entity_id
_entity_poly.type
_entity_poly.pdbx_seq_one_letter_code
_entity_poly.pdbx_strand_id
1 'polypeptide(L)'
;MRMKVWFLVFVLIILPQSVNAGGFWQTDKTICNGTDGVGCGPCDVVKLGKVILDWLLVIGPTIAAIIIVYAGIRLVISKGNPAEKEAAKKIMTNAIVGLVILLAAWLLVDTVMKAIGQTGWFQIQCVSNLKPDAHVTSIDTVSLGSYSLTRPTTGGNFSPDSGMGTQGSCVAANSGPCSVSALSAHFGSMASQASQIAGAESGCNPNAESRTDTTTDGRTYSVGTWQINLSAHQVSCNGTTLDCPSAFKDAGTRNKYKVKEKIVVNESLYTQCVTAAKDPDCNNAIAGGLASRSGDMGDWACSAKKCGIGTSRNHLCPF
;
A
#
# COMPACT_ATOMS: atom_id res chain seq x y z
N MET A 1 -39.61 -19.02 -22.50
CA MET A 1 -39.55 -17.73 -21.75
C MET A 1 -38.91 -17.86 -20.36
N ARG A 2 -39.23 -18.91 -19.58
CA ARG A 2 -38.68 -19.15 -18.23
C ARG A 2 -37.14 -19.21 -18.13
N MET A 3 -36.46 -19.77 -19.13
CA MET A 3 -34.99 -19.90 -19.12
C MET A 3 -34.24 -18.57 -19.38
N LYS A 4 -34.85 -17.63 -20.14
CA LYS A 4 -34.24 -16.32 -20.43
C LYS A 4 -34.29 -15.36 -19.22
N VAL A 5 -35.33 -15.49 -18.39
CA VAL A 5 -35.46 -14.73 -17.14
C VAL A 5 -34.41 -15.17 -16.13
N TRP A 6 -34.19 -16.47 -15.98
CA TRP A 6 -33.12 -16.99 -15.12
C TRP A 6 -31.72 -16.61 -15.62
N PHE A 7 -31.51 -16.59 -16.93
CA PHE A 7 -30.25 -16.16 -17.53
C PHE A 7 -29.97 -14.66 -17.29
N LEU A 8 -30.97 -13.79 -17.41
CA LEU A 8 -30.83 -12.36 -17.11
C LEU A 8 -30.57 -12.09 -15.62
N VAL A 9 -31.24 -12.82 -14.71
CA VAL A 9 -30.99 -12.73 -13.26
C VAL A 9 -29.57 -13.19 -12.92
N PHE A 10 -29.10 -14.28 -13.53
CA PHE A 10 -27.75 -14.80 -13.34
C PHE A 10 -26.68 -13.81 -13.85
N VAL A 11 -26.91 -13.19 -15.01
CA VAL A 11 -26.01 -12.18 -15.58
C VAL A 11 -26.00 -10.89 -14.74
N LEU A 12 -27.15 -10.41 -14.25
CA LEU A 12 -27.20 -9.19 -13.42
C LEU A 12 -26.57 -9.36 -12.03
N ILE A 13 -26.57 -10.58 -11.48
CA ILE A 13 -25.96 -10.90 -10.18
C ILE A 13 -24.43 -11.14 -10.30
N ILE A 14 -23.94 -11.53 -11.48
CA ILE A 14 -22.51 -11.80 -11.74
C ILE A 14 -21.76 -10.59 -12.32
N LEU A 15 -22.46 -9.59 -12.85
CA LEU A 15 -21.80 -8.37 -13.34
C LEU A 15 -21.19 -7.44 -12.28
N PRO A 16 -21.59 -7.42 -10.98
CA PRO A 16 -20.90 -6.61 -9.96
C PRO A 16 -19.58 -7.21 -9.48
N GLN A 17 -19.28 -8.47 -9.84
CA GLN A 17 -18.11 -9.21 -9.32
C GLN A 17 -16.78 -8.68 -9.91
N SER A 18 -16.86 -7.86 -10.97
CA SER A 18 -15.72 -7.17 -11.58
C SER A 18 -15.37 -5.85 -10.88
N VAL A 19 -16.10 -5.46 -9.83
CA VAL A 19 -15.56 -4.50 -8.86
C VAL A 19 -14.51 -5.26 -8.06
N ASN A 20 -13.26 -5.12 -8.53
CA ASN A 20 -12.05 -5.74 -8.02
C ASN A 20 -12.08 -5.85 -6.47
N ALA A 21 -12.42 -7.03 -5.95
CA ALA A 21 -12.48 -7.33 -4.51
C ALA A 21 -11.08 -7.40 -3.85
N GLY A 22 -10.06 -6.81 -4.48
CA GLY A 22 -8.66 -6.84 -4.03
C GLY A 22 -8.41 -6.17 -2.69
N GLY A 23 -9.38 -5.45 -2.14
CA GLY A 23 -9.33 -4.90 -0.78
C GLY A 23 -10.26 -5.58 0.25
N PHE A 24 -11.10 -6.53 -0.16
CA PHE A 24 -12.20 -7.02 0.70
C PHE A 24 -11.79 -8.15 1.66
N TRP A 25 -10.75 -8.92 1.32
CA TRP A 25 -10.23 -10.01 2.16
C TRP A 25 -8.92 -9.67 2.88
N GLN A 26 -8.48 -8.41 2.80
CA GLN A 26 -7.46 -7.91 3.72
C GLN A 26 -8.16 -7.60 5.04
N THR A 27 -8.44 -8.67 5.80
CA THR A 27 -8.52 -8.52 7.25
C THR A 27 -7.14 -8.04 7.66
N ASP A 28 -6.96 -6.73 7.81
CA ASP A 28 -5.84 -6.18 8.57
C ASP A 28 -5.92 -6.92 9.91
N LYS A 29 -4.99 -7.87 10.12
CA LYS A 29 -5.15 -8.99 11.06
C LYS A 29 -5.04 -8.56 12.53
N THR A 30 -5.34 -7.31 12.81
CA THR A 30 -5.14 -6.68 14.11
C THR A 30 -5.98 -5.40 14.16
N ILE A 31 -7.31 -5.54 14.21
CA ILE A 31 -8.20 -4.42 14.60
C ILE A 31 -7.81 -3.94 16.01
N CYS A 32 -7.35 -4.87 16.84
CA CYS A 32 -6.51 -4.65 18.00
C CYS A 32 -6.09 -6.03 18.51
N ASN A 33 -4.81 -6.26 18.79
CA ASN A 33 -4.37 -7.46 19.51
C ASN A 33 -3.43 -6.95 20.59
N GLY A 34 -3.91 -6.87 21.83
CA GLY A 34 -3.21 -6.26 22.97
C GLY A 34 -1.92 -6.97 23.40
N THR A 35 -1.26 -7.68 22.49
CA THR A 35 -0.01 -8.43 22.65
C THR A 35 1.23 -7.61 22.30
N ASP A 36 1.08 -6.42 21.69
CA ASP A 36 2.17 -5.53 21.28
C ASP A 36 2.45 -4.39 22.29
N GLY A 37 1.82 -4.42 23.47
CA GLY A 37 2.08 -3.46 24.55
C GLY A 37 1.55 -2.04 24.29
N VAL A 38 0.93 -1.81 23.13
CA VAL A 38 0.21 -0.57 22.80
C VAL A 38 -1.27 -0.87 23.00
N GLY A 39 -1.87 -0.35 24.06
CA GLY A 39 -3.30 -0.54 24.33
C GLY A 39 -4.17 -0.02 23.16
N CYS A 40 -5.35 -0.62 22.99
CA CYS A 40 -6.29 -0.24 21.93
C CYS A 40 -6.55 1.29 21.96
N GLY A 41 -6.21 1.97 20.87
CA GLY A 41 -6.29 3.41 20.77
C GLY A 41 -7.58 3.88 20.07
N PRO A 42 -7.92 5.18 20.15
CA PRO A 42 -9.03 5.76 19.37
C PRO A 42 -8.90 5.53 17.85
N CYS A 43 -7.67 5.32 17.36
CA CYS A 43 -7.43 4.94 15.98
C CYS A 43 -8.09 3.61 15.59
N ASP A 44 -8.03 2.61 16.46
CA ASP A 44 -8.51 1.26 16.16
C ASP A 44 -10.02 1.26 15.95
N VAL A 45 -10.73 2.16 16.64
CA VAL A 45 -12.17 2.42 16.43
C VAL A 45 -12.43 2.98 15.03
N VAL A 46 -11.57 3.88 14.54
CA VAL A 46 -11.69 4.46 13.20
C VAL A 46 -11.39 3.42 12.12
N LYS A 47 -10.38 2.58 12.33
CA LYS A 47 -10.07 1.43 11.45
C LYS A 47 -11.23 0.43 11.40
N LEU A 48 -11.81 0.10 12.55
CA LEU A 48 -13.00 -0.75 12.63
C LEU A 48 -14.18 -0.15 11.86
N GLY A 49 -14.42 1.16 12.04
CA GLY A 49 -15.46 1.88 11.30
C GLY A 49 -15.27 1.79 9.79
N LYS A 50 -14.04 1.93 9.30
CA LYS A 50 -13.70 1.75 7.88
C LYS A 50 -14.05 0.35 7.38
N VAL A 51 -13.65 -0.70 8.10
CA VAL A 51 -13.94 -2.10 7.71
C VAL A 51 -15.45 -2.34 7.62
N ILE A 52 -16.22 -1.84 8.58
CA ILE A 52 -17.68 -1.99 8.59
C ILE A 52 -18.32 -1.25 7.41
N LEU A 53 -17.89 -0.02 7.12
CA LEU A 53 -18.42 0.77 6.00
C LEU A 53 -18.07 0.14 4.64
N ASP A 54 -16.84 -0.33 4.47
CA ASP A 54 -16.41 -1.08 3.29
C ASP A 54 -17.29 -2.34 3.08
N TRP A 55 -17.60 -3.06 4.16
CA TRP A 55 -18.52 -4.21 4.13
C TRP A 55 -19.94 -3.82 3.70
N LEU A 56 -20.48 -2.74 4.26
CA LEU A 56 -21.83 -2.26 3.95
C LEU A 56 -21.98 -1.80 2.49
N LEU A 57 -20.95 -1.18 1.92
CA LEU A 57 -21.00 -0.66 0.55
C LEU A 57 -20.90 -1.74 -0.52
N VAL A 58 -20.36 -2.90 -0.19
CA VAL A 58 -20.29 -4.06 -1.09
C VAL A 58 -21.56 -4.91 -0.97
N ILE A 59 -21.97 -5.22 0.26
CA ILE A 59 -23.11 -6.11 0.49
C ILE A 59 -24.45 -5.39 0.32
N GLY A 60 -24.54 -4.12 0.71
CA GLY A 60 -25.76 -3.33 0.65
C GLY A 60 -26.39 -3.29 -0.75
N PRO A 61 -25.66 -2.85 -1.79
CA PRO A 61 -26.16 -2.86 -3.17
C PRO A 61 -26.51 -4.25 -3.67
N THR A 62 -25.77 -5.28 -3.26
CA THR A 62 -26.03 -6.67 -3.65
C THR A 62 -27.37 -7.16 -3.09
N ILE A 63 -27.63 -6.93 -1.80
CA ILE A 63 -28.90 -7.27 -1.16
C ILE A 63 -30.05 -6.44 -1.77
N ALA A 64 -29.83 -5.14 -2.00
CA ALA A 64 -30.83 -4.28 -2.62
C ALA A 64 -31.23 -4.78 -4.02
N ALA A 65 -30.26 -5.21 -4.83
CA ALA A 65 -30.51 -5.80 -6.15
C ALA A 65 -31.38 -7.06 -6.06
N ILE A 66 -31.10 -7.95 -5.11
CA ILE A 66 -31.90 -9.18 -4.89
C ILE A 66 -33.34 -8.84 -4.51
N ILE A 67 -33.54 -7.87 -3.59
CA ILE A 67 -34.87 -7.45 -3.16
C ILE A 67 -35.65 -6.80 -4.31
N ILE A 68 -35.00 -5.99 -5.14
CA ILE A 68 -35.61 -5.36 -6.32
C ILE A 68 -36.06 -6.43 -7.33
N VAL A 69 -35.21 -7.43 -7.60
CA VAL A 69 -35.56 -8.56 -8.48
C VAL A 69 -36.75 -9.33 -7.91
N TYR A 70 -36.73 -9.65 -6.61
CA TYR A 70 -37.83 -10.34 -5.93
C TYR A 70 -39.15 -9.54 -6.03
N ALA A 71 -39.10 -8.24 -5.77
CA ALA A 71 -40.27 -7.36 -5.88
C ALA A 71 -40.79 -7.28 -7.32
N GLY A 72 -39.89 -7.22 -8.31
CA GLY A 72 -40.24 -7.24 -9.74
C GLY A 72 -40.94 -8.54 -10.17
N ILE A 73 -40.43 -9.69 -9.72
CA ILE A 73 -41.05 -10.99 -9.98
C ILE A 73 -42.45 -11.06 -9.35
N ARG A 74 -42.59 -10.61 -8.10
CA ARG A 74 -43.89 -10.59 -7.41
C ARG A 74 -44.90 -9.73 -8.18
N LEU A 75 -44.48 -8.55 -8.65
CA LEU A 75 -45.32 -7.62 -9.40
C LEU A 75 -45.86 -8.22 -10.72
N VAL A 76 -45.06 -9.03 -11.41
CA VAL A 76 -45.47 -9.73 -12.64
C VAL A 76 -46.42 -10.90 -12.35
N ILE A 77 -46.20 -11.63 -11.25
CA ILE A 77 -46.99 -12.83 -10.91
C ILE A 77 -48.34 -12.48 -10.26
N SER A 78 -48.53 -11.27 -9.72
CA SER A 78 -49.77 -10.88 -9.01
C SER A 78 -51.07 -10.93 -9.82
N LYS A 79 -51.05 -11.26 -11.13
CA LYS A 79 -52.23 -11.59 -11.98
C LYS A 79 -53.46 -10.67 -11.84
N GLY A 80 -53.26 -9.41 -11.44
CA GLY A 80 -54.35 -8.44 -11.26
C GLY A 80 -54.85 -8.22 -9.83
N ASN A 81 -54.38 -8.98 -8.82
CA ASN A 81 -54.73 -8.70 -7.42
C ASN A 81 -54.10 -7.36 -6.98
N PRO A 82 -54.90 -6.33 -6.65
CA PRO A 82 -54.40 -5.01 -6.31
C PRO A 82 -53.59 -5.00 -5.00
N ALA A 83 -53.96 -5.82 -4.00
CA ALA A 83 -53.27 -5.89 -2.72
C ALA A 83 -51.84 -6.43 -2.87
N GLU A 84 -51.64 -7.48 -3.67
CA GLU A 84 -50.30 -8.04 -3.92
C GLU A 84 -49.42 -7.11 -4.75
N LYS A 85 -50.01 -6.35 -5.68
CA LYS A 85 -49.28 -5.33 -6.46
C LYS A 85 -48.81 -4.19 -5.57
N GLU A 86 -49.66 -3.74 -4.64
CA GLU A 86 -49.30 -2.68 -3.70
C GLU A 86 -48.20 -3.12 -2.73
N ALA A 87 -48.29 -4.36 -2.22
CA ALA A 87 -47.24 -4.96 -1.40
C ALA A 87 -45.90 -5.04 -2.14
N ALA A 88 -45.89 -5.49 -3.40
CA ALA A 88 -44.67 -5.56 -4.22
C ALA A 88 -44.06 -4.16 -4.48
N LYS A 89 -44.89 -3.14 -4.76
CA LYS A 89 -44.44 -1.76 -4.92
C LYS A 89 -43.83 -1.20 -3.64
N LYS A 90 -44.41 -1.50 -2.48
CA LYS A 90 -43.88 -1.07 -1.18
C LYS A 90 -42.50 -1.66 -0.92
N ILE A 91 -42.31 -2.97 -1.18
CA ILE A 91 -41.00 -3.63 -1.04
C ILE A 91 -39.96 -3.00 -1.98
N MET A 92 -40.32 -2.76 -3.23
CA MET A 92 -39.44 -2.14 -4.22
C MET A 92 -39.04 -0.71 -3.82
N THR A 93 -40.00 0.10 -3.38
CA THR A 93 -39.75 1.49 -2.96
C THR A 93 -38.84 1.53 -1.73
N ASN A 94 -39.10 0.66 -0.75
CA ASN A 94 -38.26 0.57 0.46
C ASN A 94 -36.81 0.16 0.13
N ALA A 95 -36.62 -0.75 -0.82
CA ALA A 95 -35.28 -1.17 -1.26
C ALA A 95 -34.53 -0.02 -1.96
N ILE A 96 -35.21 0.74 -2.82
CA ILE A 96 -34.63 1.89 -3.51
C ILE A 96 -34.27 2.99 -2.50
N VAL A 97 -35.17 3.32 -1.57
CA VAL A 97 -34.91 4.32 -0.53
C VAL A 97 -33.71 3.92 0.34
N GLY A 98 -33.62 2.64 0.73
CA GLY A 98 -32.47 2.13 1.49
C GLY A 98 -31.15 2.27 0.71
N LEU A 99 -31.16 1.98 -0.59
CA LEU A 99 -29.98 2.13 -1.44
C LEU A 99 -29.56 3.60 -1.59
N VAL A 100 -30.52 4.51 -1.75
CA VAL A 100 -30.25 5.95 -1.85
C VAL A 100 -29.66 6.48 -0.56
N ILE A 101 -30.19 6.09 0.61
CA ILE A 101 -29.65 6.50 1.92
C ILE A 101 -28.22 6.00 2.09
N LEU A 102 -27.93 4.75 1.71
CA LEU A 102 -26.60 4.16 1.81
C LEU A 102 -25.57 4.92 0.95
N LEU A 103 -25.93 5.24 -0.30
CA LEU A 103 -25.07 6.01 -1.21
C LEU A 103 -24.91 7.47 -0.76
N ALA A 104 -25.96 8.08 -0.23
CA ALA A 104 -25.92 9.44 0.30
C ALA A 104 -25.03 9.54 1.55
N ALA A 105 -25.11 8.56 2.47
CA ALA A 105 -24.27 8.52 3.66
C ALA A 105 -22.79 8.42 3.30
N TRP A 106 -22.45 7.55 2.34
CA TRP A 106 -21.08 7.44 1.81
C TRP A 106 -20.57 8.74 1.22
N LEU A 107 -21.39 9.39 0.38
CA LEU A 107 -21.03 10.65 -0.26
C LEU A 107 -20.82 11.77 0.77
N LEU A 108 -21.68 11.85 1.78
CA LEU A 108 -21.57 12.85 2.84
C LEU A 108 -20.29 12.67 3.65
N VAL A 109 -19.98 11.44 4.08
CA VAL A 109 -18.75 11.14 4.82
C VAL A 109 -17.52 11.47 3.97
N ASP A 110 -17.50 11.08 2.71
CA ASP A 110 -16.38 11.38 1.80
C ASP A 110 -16.19 12.89 1.60
N THR A 111 -17.29 13.63 1.44
CA THR A 111 -17.26 15.08 1.26
C THR A 111 -16.72 15.79 2.50
N VAL A 112 -17.16 15.38 3.70
CA VAL A 112 -16.65 15.95 4.97
C VAL A 112 -15.16 15.65 5.14
N MET A 113 -14.72 14.42 4.86
CA MET A 113 -13.30 14.05 4.94
C MET A 113 -12.45 14.89 3.97
N LYS A 114 -12.93 15.10 2.75
CA LYS A 114 -12.26 15.97 1.77
C LYS A 114 -12.24 17.43 2.19
N ALA A 115 -13.30 17.93 2.83
CA ALA A 115 -13.37 19.32 3.30
C ALA A 115 -12.31 19.64 4.37
N ILE A 116 -11.89 18.66 5.18
CA ILE A 116 -10.84 18.82 6.19
C ILE A 116 -9.43 18.48 5.66
N GLY A 117 -9.23 18.45 4.35
CA GLY A 117 -7.93 18.25 3.71
C GLY A 117 -7.46 16.79 3.64
N GLN A 118 -8.34 15.82 3.88
CA GLN A 118 -8.03 14.39 3.69
C GLN A 118 -8.36 13.96 2.26
N THR A 119 -7.67 12.96 1.73
CA THR A 119 -7.86 12.49 0.34
C THR A 119 -9.15 11.68 0.12
N GLY A 120 -9.89 11.37 1.20
CA GLY A 120 -11.17 10.65 1.21
C GLY A 120 -11.23 9.62 2.34
N TRP A 121 -12.42 9.12 2.68
CA TRP A 121 -12.59 8.17 3.80
C TRP A 121 -11.91 6.81 3.55
N PHE A 122 -11.59 6.48 2.29
CA PHE A 122 -10.89 5.26 1.92
C PHE A 122 -9.41 5.24 2.35
N GLN A 123 -8.83 6.40 2.65
CA GLN A 123 -7.40 6.60 2.88
C GLN A 123 -7.08 7.00 4.33
N ILE A 124 -7.95 6.69 5.29
CA ILE A 124 -7.71 7.02 6.69
C ILE A 124 -6.49 6.22 7.20
N GLN A 125 -5.33 6.88 7.20
CA GLN A 125 -4.12 6.40 7.84
C GLN A 125 -4.12 6.98 9.26
N CYS A 126 -4.42 6.14 10.24
CA CYS A 126 -4.11 6.55 11.59
C CYS A 126 -2.60 6.64 11.75
N VAL A 127 -2.10 7.84 12.01
CA VAL A 127 -0.76 7.98 12.57
C VAL A 127 -0.85 7.73 14.07
N SER A 128 -0.55 6.50 14.50
CA SER A 128 -0.21 6.23 15.89
C SER A 128 1.14 6.89 16.18
N ASN A 129 1.15 8.21 16.34
CA ASN A 129 2.32 8.96 16.78
C ASN A 129 2.54 8.77 18.27
N LEU A 130 2.75 7.52 18.71
CA LEU A 130 3.46 7.15 19.93
C LEU A 130 3.89 5.68 19.78
N LYS A 131 4.86 5.42 18.91
CA LYS A 131 5.73 4.26 19.12
C LYS A 131 6.96 4.80 19.88
N PRO A 132 7.26 4.34 21.12
CA PRO A 132 8.47 4.74 21.81
C PRO A 132 9.65 4.00 21.20
N ASP A 133 10.04 4.40 19.99
CA ASP A 133 11.22 3.88 19.29
C ASP A 133 12.31 4.95 19.30
N ALA A 134 12.88 5.20 20.47
CA ALA A 134 14.14 5.92 20.54
C ALA A 134 15.03 5.25 21.58
N HIS A 135 15.84 4.29 21.12
CA HIS A 135 17.12 4.07 21.76
C HIS A 135 17.94 5.36 21.56
N VAL A 136 17.98 6.19 22.60
CA VAL A 136 18.88 7.34 22.68
C VAL A 136 20.31 6.79 22.74
N THR A 137 21.08 6.93 21.67
CA THR A 137 22.44 6.39 21.57
C THR A 137 23.55 7.42 21.76
N SER A 138 23.23 8.71 21.95
CA SER A 138 24.22 9.68 22.44
C SER A 138 23.58 10.88 23.11
N ILE A 139 24.20 11.31 24.20
CA ILE A 139 23.86 12.51 24.96
C ILE A 139 25.07 13.43 24.85
N ASP A 140 25.00 14.44 23.99
CA ASP A 140 25.98 15.53 24.02
C ASP A 140 25.56 16.53 25.10
N THR A 141 26.34 16.59 26.16
CA THR A 141 26.12 17.52 27.27
C THR A 141 26.67 18.89 26.90
N VAL A 142 25.78 19.87 26.73
CA VAL A 142 26.17 21.30 26.70
C VAL A 142 25.88 21.87 28.07
N SER A 143 26.94 22.19 28.82
CA SER A 143 26.86 22.75 30.17
C SER A 143 26.64 24.26 30.13
N LEU A 144 25.52 24.71 30.71
CA LEU A 144 25.26 26.12 31.06
C LEU A 144 24.66 26.16 32.47
N GLY A 145 25.51 26.22 33.50
CA GLY A 145 25.11 26.55 34.87
C GLY A 145 24.13 25.58 35.56
N SER A 146 23.47 26.07 36.62
CA SER A 146 22.77 25.28 37.65
C SER A 146 21.25 25.12 37.45
N TYR A 147 20.76 25.29 36.22
CA TYR A 147 19.36 25.00 35.88
C TYR A 147 19.32 24.14 34.61
N SER A 148 18.83 22.91 34.72
CA SER A 148 18.61 22.01 33.59
C SER A 148 17.14 22.07 33.17
N LEU A 149 16.88 22.82 32.09
CA LEU A 149 15.57 22.86 31.44
C LEU A 149 15.61 21.95 30.21
N THR A 150 15.04 20.75 30.29
CA THR A 150 14.91 19.87 29.12
C THR A 150 13.71 20.31 28.30
N ARG A 151 13.94 21.19 27.31
CA ARG A 151 12.96 21.45 26.24
C ARG A 151 13.34 20.62 25.02
N PRO A 152 12.48 19.70 24.54
CA PRO A 152 12.70 19.07 23.25
C PRO A 152 12.56 20.15 22.18
N THR A 153 13.67 20.59 21.61
CA THR A 153 13.66 21.39 20.39
C THR A 153 13.67 20.43 19.21
N THR A 154 12.49 20.10 18.71
CA THR A 154 12.28 19.68 17.33
C THR A 154 12.75 20.79 16.40
N GLY A 155 14.01 20.71 15.98
CA GLY A 155 14.56 21.54 14.91
C GLY A 155 14.18 20.95 13.56
N GLY A 156 12.96 21.24 13.10
CA GLY A 156 12.48 20.87 11.79
C GLY A 156 11.04 21.32 11.62
N ASN A 157 10.86 22.53 11.09
CA ASN A 157 9.55 23.03 10.69
C ASN A 157 8.93 22.05 9.69
N PHE A 158 7.91 21.30 10.12
CA PHE A 158 6.97 20.69 9.19
C PHE A 158 6.13 21.80 8.59
N SER A 159 6.59 22.34 7.46
CA SER A 159 5.68 22.95 6.50
C SER A 159 4.94 21.81 5.81
N PRO A 160 3.60 21.81 5.77
CA PRO A 160 2.92 21.11 4.71
C PRO A 160 3.28 21.85 3.41
N ASP A 161 3.51 21.09 2.35
CA ASP A 161 3.80 21.55 0.99
C ASP A 161 5.29 21.64 0.59
N SER A 162 5.57 21.01 -0.56
CA SER A 162 6.82 20.85 -1.32
C SER A 162 7.93 19.91 -0.77
N GLY A 163 7.92 18.63 -1.20
CA GLY A 163 9.19 17.88 -1.33
C GLY A 163 9.25 16.39 -1.02
N MET A 164 8.12 15.71 -0.73
CA MET A 164 8.10 14.24 -0.77
C MET A 164 8.16 13.85 -2.26
N GLY A 165 9.20 13.12 -2.68
CA GLY A 165 9.40 12.74 -4.08
C GLY A 165 8.08 12.23 -4.68
N THR A 166 7.53 12.96 -5.64
CA THR A 166 6.30 12.55 -6.31
C THR A 166 6.57 11.24 -7.02
N GLN A 167 5.62 10.32 -7.07
CA GLN A 167 5.79 9.04 -7.75
C GLN A 167 6.24 9.28 -9.21
N GLY A 168 7.41 8.76 -9.60
CA GLY A 168 7.98 8.99 -10.94
C GLY A 168 8.66 10.34 -11.14
N SER A 169 8.83 11.14 -10.08
CA SER A 169 9.53 12.42 -10.12
C SER A 169 11.03 12.21 -10.06
N CYS A 170 11.73 12.66 -11.09
CA CYS A 170 13.18 12.71 -11.16
C CYS A 170 13.75 13.94 -10.45
N VAL A 171 13.13 14.31 -9.33
CA VAL A 171 13.50 15.45 -8.49
C VAL A 171 13.98 14.91 -7.14
N ALA A 172 15.11 15.45 -6.67
CA ALA A 172 15.67 15.03 -5.40
C ALA A 172 14.71 15.40 -4.27
N ALA A 173 14.45 14.44 -3.38
CA ALA A 173 13.63 14.66 -2.20
C ALA A 173 14.42 15.44 -1.13
N ASN A 174 13.73 16.37 -0.49
CA ASN A 174 14.31 17.20 0.58
C ASN A 174 14.01 16.65 1.98
N SER A 175 13.16 15.62 2.08
CA SER A 175 12.75 15.01 3.34
C SER A 175 12.38 13.54 3.17
N GLY A 176 12.40 12.77 4.25
CA GLY A 176 12.00 11.37 4.25
C GLY A 176 13.12 10.39 3.83
N PRO A 177 12.78 9.12 3.60
CA PRO A 177 13.74 8.01 3.54
C PRO A 177 14.68 8.02 2.34
N CYS A 178 14.32 8.73 1.27
CA CYS A 178 15.17 8.90 0.07
C CYS A 178 15.75 10.33 -0.02
N SER A 179 15.61 11.16 1.01
CA SER A 179 16.14 12.52 0.98
C SER A 179 17.64 12.54 0.74
N VAL A 180 18.16 13.60 0.15
CA VAL A 180 19.61 13.74 -0.08
C VAL A 180 20.39 13.58 1.22
N SER A 181 19.86 14.10 2.34
CA SER A 181 20.45 13.92 3.66
C SER A 181 20.44 12.45 4.11
N ALA A 182 19.32 11.74 3.98
CA ALA A 182 19.23 10.32 4.35
C ALA A 182 20.16 9.44 3.50
N LEU A 183 20.33 9.78 2.22
CA LEU A 183 21.15 9.01 1.29
C LEU A 183 22.64 9.34 1.34
N SER A 184 23.03 10.51 1.86
CA SER A 184 24.42 10.98 1.89
C SER A 184 25.38 10.01 2.59
N ALA A 185 24.92 9.32 3.64
CA ALA A 185 25.74 8.34 4.37
C ALA A 185 26.08 7.09 3.55
N HIS A 186 25.25 6.74 2.57
CA HIS A 186 25.39 5.52 1.78
C HIS A 186 25.89 5.75 0.36
N PHE A 187 25.60 6.94 -0.20
CA PHE A 187 25.88 7.26 -1.61
C PHE A 187 26.94 8.37 -1.77
N GLY A 188 27.31 9.07 -0.70
CA GLY A 188 28.29 10.16 -0.76
C GLY A 188 27.92 11.22 -1.79
N SER A 189 28.81 11.49 -2.74
CA SER A 189 28.58 12.48 -3.82
C SER A 189 27.43 12.12 -4.75
N MET A 190 27.02 10.84 -4.81
CA MET A 190 25.90 10.39 -5.65
C MET A 190 24.53 10.63 -4.99
N ALA A 191 24.47 11.11 -3.75
CA ALA A 191 23.21 11.19 -2.98
C ALA A 191 22.09 11.96 -3.66
N SER A 192 22.41 13.06 -4.37
CA SER A 192 21.40 13.83 -5.11
C SER A 192 20.81 13.04 -6.29
N GLN A 193 21.66 12.35 -7.06
CA GLN A 193 21.22 11.50 -8.17
C GLN A 193 20.47 10.27 -7.65
N ALA A 194 20.97 9.69 -6.57
CA ALA A 194 20.34 8.59 -5.86
C ALA A 194 18.91 8.96 -5.40
N SER A 195 18.72 10.15 -4.85
CA SER A 195 17.40 10.63 -4.42
C SER A 195 16.39 10.71 -5.58
N GLN A 196 16.83 11.23 -6.74
CA GLN A 196 16.00 11.31 -7.95
C GLN A 196 15.61 9.91 -8.47
N ILE A 197 16.57 8.98 -8.46
CA ILE A 197 16.36 7.61 -8.92
C ILE A 197 15.42 6.87 -7.97
N ALA A 198 15.62 6.96 -6.66
CA ALA A 198 14.73 6.36 -5.67
C ALA A 198 13.28 6.88 -5.79
N GLY A 199 13.11 8.17 -6.09
CA GLY A 199 11.81 8.76 -6.42
C GLY A 199 11.17 8.16 -7.68
N ALA A 200 11.96 7.92 -8.72
CA ALA A 200 11.51 7.27 -9.95
C ALA A 200 11.23 5.76 -9.78
N GLU A 201 11.96 5.08 -8.89
CA GLU A 201 11.82 3.65 -8.61
C GLU A 201 10.55 3.33 -7.82
N SER A 202 10.34 4.02 -6.70
CA SER A 202 9.29 3.66 -5.73
C SER A 202 8.42 4.84 -5.28
N GLY A 203 8.71 6.06 -5.75
CA GLY A 203 8.16 7.27 -5.13
C GLY A 203 8.67 7.47 -3.71
N CYS A 204 9.89 6.99 -3.42
CA CYS A 204 10.47 7.02 -2.08
C CYS A 204 9.66 6.29 -1.01
N ASN A 205 8.94 5.24 -1.40
CA ASN A 205 8.11 4.48 -0.49
C ASN A 205 8.89 3.28 0.06
N PRO A 206 9.21 3.24 1.37
CA PRO A 206 9.93 2.13 1.98
C PRO A 206 9.09 0.85 2.05
N ASN A 207 7.77 0.94 1.88
CA ASN A 207 6.86 -0.20 1.82
C ASN A 207 6.51 -0.61 0.39
N ALA A 208 7.21 -0.08 -0.63
CA ALA A 208 6.95 -0.45 -2.00
C ALA A 208 7.18 -1.94 -2.24
N GLU A 209 6.23 -2.57 -2.91
CA GLU A 209 6.28 -3.97 -3.31
C GLU A 209 6.07 -4.07 -4.82
N SER A 210 6.96 -4.79 -5.50
CA SER A 210 6.85 -4.97 -6.94
C SER A 210 5.63 -5.81 -7.30
N ARG A 211 4.94 -5.39 -8.37
CA ARG A 211 3.84 -6.16 -8.97
C ARG A 211 4.31 -7.00 -10.16
N THR A 212 5.51 -6.75 -10.67
CA THR A 212 6.10 -7.47 -11.81
C THR A 212 7.06 -8.56 -11.35
N ASP A 213 7.81 -8.31 -10.28
CA ASP A 213 8.75 -9.25 -9.67
C ASP A 213 8.05 -10.08 -8.60
N THR A 214 7.06 -10.84 -9.03
CA THR A 214 6.23 -11.66 -8.16
C THR A 214 6.54 -13.13 -8.34
N THR A 215 6.39 -13.96 -7.31
CA THR A 215 6.44 -15.42 -7.34
C THR A 215 5.19 -16.00 -8.02
N THR A 216 5.15 -17.32 -8.26
CA THR A 216 3.97 -18.03 -8.83
C THR A 216 2.67 -17.71 -8.09
N ASP A 217 2.77 -17.58 -6.78
CA ASP A 217 1.66 -17.35 -5.85
C ASP A 217 1.45 -15.87 -5.52
N GLY A 218 2.09 -14.97 -6.28
CA GLY A 218 1.81 -13.54 -6.25
C GLY A 218 2.57 -12.73 -5.19
N ARG A 219 3.53 -13.33 -4.48
CA ARG A 219 4.35 -12.63 -3.48
C ARG A 219 5.49 -11.86 -4.15
N THR A 220 5.80 -10.66 -3.68
CA THR A 220 6.91 -9.87 -4.25
C THR A 220 8.27 -10.43 -3.81
N TYR A 221 9.28 -10.28 -4.66
CA TYR A 221 10.69 -10.42 -4.27
C TYR A 221 11.53 -9.19 -4.61
N SER A 222 10.92 -8.07 -4.96
CA SER A 222 11.57 -6.75 -5.06
C SER A 222 10.86 -5.76 -4.13
N VAL A 223 11.59 -5.20 -3.15
CA VAL A 223 10.99 -4.52 -2.00
C VAL A 223 11.71 -3.21 -1.64
N GLY A 224 10.92 -2.25 -1.17
CA GLY A 224 11.38 -1.04 -0.51
C GLY A 224 11.73 0.10 -1.45
N THR A 225 12.33 1.15 -0.88
CA THR A 225 12.68 2.40 -1.57
C THR A 225 13.43 2.17 -2.88
N TRP A 226 14.32 1.18 -2.89
CA TRP A 226 15.19 0.84 -4.01
C TRP A 226 14.75 -0.39 -4.79
N GLN A 227 13.57 -0.94 -4.48
CA GLN A 227 13.07 -2.15 -5.15
C GLN A 227 14.10 -3.29 -5.14
N ILE A 228 14.78 -3.51 -3.99
CA ILE A 228 15.87 -4.48 -3.86
C ILE A 228 15.36 -5.90 -4.13
N ASN A 229 16.01 -6.59 -5.07
CA ASN A 229 15.67 -7.96 -5.44
C ASN A 229 16.22 -8.97 -4.40
N LEU A 230 15.32 -9.48 -3.56
CA LEU A 230 15.60 -10.44 -2.48
C LEU A 230 16.02 -11.82 -2.99
N SER A 231 15.67 -12.18 -4.23
CA SER A 231 16.08 -13.45 -4.83
C SER A 231 17.52 -13.43 -5.36
N ALA A 232 18.12 -12.23 -5.45
CA ALA A 232 19.46 -12.02 -5.99
C ALA A 232 20.45 -11.46 -4.96
N HIS A 233 19.96 -10.80 -3.91
CA HIS A 233 20.81 -10.09 -2.94
C HIS A 233 20.51 -10.47 -1.50
N GLN A 234 21.57 -10.56 -0.71
CA GLN A 234 21.48 -10.65 0.75
C GLN A 234 21.07 -9.29 1.33
N VAL A 235 20.37 -9.33 2.47
CA VAL A 235 19.90 -8.13 3.17
C VAL A 235 20.62 -8.03 4.50
N SER A 236 21.50 -7.05 4.63
CA SER A 236 22.18 -6.73 5.89
C SER A 236 21.45 -5.59 6.58
N CYS A 237 20.99 -5.82 7.81
CA CYS A 237 20.24 -4.85 8.60
C CYS A 237 20.57 -5.00 10.08
N ASN A 238 20.85 -3.88 10.77
CA ASN A 238 21.15 -3.85 12.20
C ASN A 238 22.18 -4.89 12.67
N GLY A 239 23.26 -5.07 11.90
CA GLY A 239 24.33 -6.03 12.20
C GLY A 239 24.01 -7.50 11.88
N THR A 240 22.80 -7.80 11.40
CA THR A 240 22.41 -9.14 10.94
C THR A 240 22.43 -9.19 9.42
N THR A 241 23.01 -10.25 8.84
CA THR A 241 22.95 -10.49 7.39
C THR A 241 22.06 -11.68 7.10
N LEU A 242 20.98 -11.44 6.35
CA LEU A 242 20.01 -12.44 5.94
C LEU A 242 20.34 -12.93 4.53
N ASP A 243 20.46 -14.25 4.38
CA ASP A 243 20.68 -14.89 3.09
C ASP A 243 19.37 -15.01 2.27
N CYS A 244 18.81 -13.87 1.90
CA CYS A 244 17.51 -13.82 1.22
C CYS A 244 17.39 -14.66 -0.05
N PRO A 245 18.44 -14.85 -0.88
CA PRO A 245 18.34 -15.70 -2.06
C PRO A 245 17.95 -17.14 -1.73
N SER A 246 18.38 -17.70 -0.58
CA SER A 246 18.02 -19.08 -0.19
C SER A 246 16.57 -19.23 0.26
N ALA A 247 15.83 -18.13 0.44
CA ALA A 247 14.39 -18.19 0.63
C ALA A 247 13.64 -18.56 -0.65
N PHE A 248 14.29 -18.48 -1.83
CA PHE A 248 13.67 -18.70 -3.12
C PHE A 248 14.24 -19.92 -3.85
N LYS A 249 13.42 -20.52 -4.71
CA LYS A 249 13.86 -21.55 -5.66
C LYS A 249 13.26 -21.30 -7.05
N ASP A 250 13.99 -21.70 -8.09
CA ASP A 250 13.47 -21.70 -9.45
C ASP A 250 12.41 -22.82 -9.61
N ALA A 251 11.21 -22.47 -10.07
CA ALA A 251 10.07 -23.39 -10.25
C ALA A 251 9.71 -23.66 -11.71
N GLY A 252 10.55 -23.23 -12.65
CA GLY A 252 10.33 -23.41 -14.08
C GLY A 252 10.64 -22.14 -14.87
N THR A 253 10.03 -22.01 -16.04
CA THR A 253 10.16 -20.82 -16.89
C THR A 253 8.80 -20.21 -17.18
N ARG A 254 8.61 -18.94 -16.79
CA ARG A 254 7.55 -18.10 -17.32
C ARG A 254 7.97 -17.68 -18.72
N ASN A 255 7.11 -17.88 -19.71
CA ASN A 255 7.22 -17.35 -21.08
C ASN A 255 8.30 -17.96 -22.02
N LYS A 256 8.17 -17.58 -23.30
CA LYS A 256 9.02 -17.98 -24.43
C LYS A 256 10.49 -17.54 -24.29
N TYR A 257 10.76 -16.52 -23.47
CA TYR A 257 12.09 -16.01 -23.16
C TYR A 257 12.75 -16.74 -21.97
N LYS A 258 12.13 -17.82 -21.46
CA LYS A 258 12.65 -18.66 -20.38
C LYS A 258 12.95 -17.90 -19.08
N VAL A 259 12.15 -16.89 -18.75
CA VAL A 259 12.32 -16.14 -17.50
C VAL A 259 12.06 -17.10 -16.33
N LYS A 260 13.02 -17.23 -15.42
CA LYS A 260 12.91 -18.19 -14.33
C LYS A 260 11.81 -17.80 -13.36
N GLU A 261 10.87 -18.72 -13.17
CA GLU A 261 9.82 -18.58 -12.18
C GLU A 261 10.38 -18.80 -10.78
N LYS A 262 9.96 -17.98 -9.81
CA LYS A 262 10.38 -18.10 -8.41
C LYS A 262 9.25 -18.60 -7.53
N ILE A 263 9.56 -19.50 -6.61
CA ILE A 263 8.73 -19.89 -5.46
C ILE A 263 9.48 -19.61 -4.16
N VAL A 264 8.75 -19.31 -3.09
CA VAL A 264 9.34 -19.25 -1.75
C VAL A 264 9.40 -20.66 -1.17
N VAL A 265 10.59 -21.06 -0.71
CA VAL A 265 10.84 -22.37 -0.08
C VAL A 265 11.11 -22.25 1.42
N ASN A 266 11.38 -21.04 1.92
CA ASN A 266 11.56 -20.76 3.35
C ASN A 266 10.75 -19.53 3.76
N GLU A 267 9.56 -19.76 4.34
CA GLU A 267 8.61 -18.69 4.70
C GLU A 267 9.14 -17.74 5.78
N SER A 268 9.83 -18.30 6.78
CA SER A 268 10.37 -17.53 7.89
C SER A 268 11.47 -16.59 7.41
N LEU A 269 12.40 -17.10 6.60
CA LEU A 269 13.48 -16.28 6.04
C LEU A 269 12.94 -15.25 5.06
N TYR A 270 11.97 -15.61 4.22
CA TYR A 270 11.30 -14.67 3.32
C TYR A 270 10.69 -13.48 4.08
N THR A 271 9.93 -13.76 5.14
CA THR A 271 9.30 -12.72 5.95
C THR A 271 10.32 -11.81 6.63
N GLN A 272 11.41 -12.38 7.15
CA GLN A 272 12.52 -11.62 7.73
C GLN A 272 13.18 -10.71 6.68
N CYS A 273 13.42 -11.23 5.48
CA CYS A 273 14.01 -10.48 4.38
C CYS A 273 13.13 -9.34 3.88
N VAL A 274 11.82 -9.57 3.70
CA VAL A 274 10.88 -8.52 3.33
C VAL A 274 10.83 -7.43 4.40
N THR A 275 10.77 -7.81 5.68
CA THR A 275 10.73 -6.85 6.79
C THR A 275 12.01 -6.01 6.84
N ALA A 276 13.18 -6.65 6.75
CA ALA A 276 14.45 -5.95 6.75
C ALA A 276 14.66 -5.07 5.50
N ALA A 277 14.11 -5.47 4.35
CA ALA A 277 14.16 -4.66 3.13
C ALA A 277 13.15 -3.49 3.14
N LYS A 278 12.13 -3.52 4.00
CA LYS A 278 11.23 -2.37 4.21
C LYS A 278 11.79 -1.35 5.19
N ASP A 279 12.84 -1.70 5.94
CA ASP A 279 13.57 -0.74 6.74
C ASP A 279 14.33 0.24 5.81
N PRO A 280 14.07 1.55 5.88
CA PRO A 280 14.63 2.51 4.94
C PRO A 280 16.16 2.57 4.95
N ASP A 281 16.78 2.55 6.13
CA ASP A 281 18.23 2.69 6.26
C ASP A 281 18.93 1.42 5.79
N CYS A 282 18.37 0.25 6.11
CA CYS A 282 18.89 -1.02 5.59
C CYS A 282 18.75 -1.13 4.07
N ASN A 283 17.61 -0.70 3.51
CA ASN A 283 17.40 -0.67 2.06
C ASN A 283 18.38 0.30 1.38
N ASN A 284 18.57 1.49 1.95
CA ASN A 284 19.54 2.49 1.48
C ASN A 284 20.99 1.98 1.55
N ALA A 285 21.36 1.28 2.62
CA ALA A 285 22.70 0.71 2.80
C ALA A 285 23.02 -0.35 1.74
N ILE A 286 22.07 -1.23 1.44
CA ILE A 286 22.22 -2.23 0.38
C ILE A 286 22.40 -1.53 -0.96
N ALA A 287 21.55 -0.54 -1.23
CA ALA A 287 21.58 0.17 -2.49
C ALA A 287 22.88 0.96 -2.69
N GLY A 288 23.34 1.68 -1.67
CA GLY A 288 24.62 2.39 -1.68
C GLY A 288 25.82 1.44 -1.82
N GLY A 289 25.75 0.25 -1.20
CA GLY A 289 26.77 -0.79 -1.37
C GLY A 289 26.81 -1.41 -2.76
N LEU A 290 25.69 -1.48 -3.48
CA LEU A 290 25.65 -1.88 -4.89
C LEU A 290 26.24 -0.77 -5.77
N ALA A 291 25.79 0.47 -5.60
CA ALA A 291 26.29 1.63 -6.35
C ALA A 291 27.80 1.85 -6.15
N SER A 292 28.30 1.64 -4.94
CA SER A 292 29.74 1.73 -4.65
C SER A 292 30.55 0.63 -5.35
N ARG A 293 29.97 -0.57 -5.53
CA ARG A 293 30.61 -1.69 -6.22
C ARG A 293 30.63 -1.50 -7.74
N SER A 294 29.57 -0.95 -8.32
CA SER A 294 29.51 -0.59 -9.75
C SER A 294 30.27 0.70 -10.08
N GLY A 295 30.46 1.58 -9.09
CA GLY A 295 31.03 2.91 -9.28
C GLY A 295 30.03 3.94 -9.83
N ASP A 296 28.75 3.56 -9.97
CA ASP A 296 27.64 4.39 -10.45
C ASP A 296 26.28 3.79 -10.09
N MET A 297 25.18 4.43 -10.52
CA MET A 297 23.81 3.95 -10.29
C MET A 297 23.33 2.90 -11.31
N GLY A 298 24.24 2.12 -11.90
CA GLY A 298 23.96 1.20 -13.01
C GLY A 298 22.99 0.06 -12.69
N ASP A 299 22.84 -0.35 -11.43
CA ASP A 299 21.84 -1.34 -11.03
C ASP A 299 20.39 -0.83 -11.17
N TRP A 300 20.20 0.50 -11.18
CA TRP A 300 18.93 1.18 -11.46
C TRP A 300 18.97 1.96 -12.78
N ALA A 301 19.74 1.46 -13.77
CA ALA A 301 19.98 2.17 -15.02
C ALA A 301 18.73 2.60 -15.76
N CYS A 302 17.62 1.85 -15.66
CA CYS A 302 16.39 2.20 -16.38
C CYS A 302 15.69 3.40 -15.74
N SER A 303 15.69 3.51 -14.42
CA SER A 303 15.15 4.69 -13.73
C SER A 303 16.11 5.86 -13.79
N ALA A 304 17.41 5.62 -13.70
CA ALA A 304 18.43 6.63 -13.98
C ALA A 304 18.24 7.25 -15.36
N LYS A 305 18.03 6.42 -16.39
CA LYS A 305 17.78 6.86 -17.76
C LYS A 305 16.49 7.66 -17.90
N LYS A 306 15.39 7.26 -17.24
CA LYS A 306 14.15 8.04 -17.18
C LYS A 306 14.38 9.44 -16.58
N CYS A 307 15.33 9.54 -15.65
CA CYS A 307 15.72 10.79 -15.02
C CYS A 307 16.84 11.56 -15.73
N GLY A 308 17.25 11.15 -16.93
CA GLY A 308 18.33 11.80 -17.66
C GLY A 308 19.71 11.64 -17.00
N ILE A 309 19.84 10.73 -16.04
CA ILE A 309 21.09 10.42 -15.34
C ILE A 309 21.83 9.34 -16.14
N GLY A 310 23.07 9.64 -16.51
CA GLY A 310 23.95 8.70 -17.20
C GLY A 310 24.59 7.70 -16.24
N THR A 311 24.53 6.42 -16.59
CA THR A 311 25.24 5.31 -15.94
C THR A 311 25.87 4.43 -17.01
N SER A 312 26.83 3.62 -16.62
CA SER A 312 27.49 2.59 -17.44
C SER A 312 26.51 1.60 -18.08
N ARG A 313 25.32 1.42 -17.50
CA ARG A 313 24.32 0.44 -17.92
C ARG A 313 23.08 1.03 -18.61
N ASN A 314 23.04 2.33 -18.89
CA ASN A 314 21.90 2.95 -19.61
C ASN A 314 21.60 2.31 -20.98
N HIS A 315 22.57 1.62 -21.59
CA HIS A 315 22.42 0.90 -22.85
C HIS A 315 21.57 -0.39 -22.73
N LEU A 316 21.40 -0.93 -21.52
CA LEU A 316 20.59 -2.13 -21.26
C LEU A 316 19.08 -1.85 -21.18
N CYS A 317 18.69 -0.58 -21.13
CA CYS A 317 17.31 -0.14 -21.00
C CYS A 317 16.80 0.39 -22.34
N PRO A 318 16.13 -0.44 -23.16
CA PRO A 318 15.46 0.07 -24.36
C PRO A 318 14.36 1.04 -23.92
N PHE A 319 14.31 2.21 -24.56
CA PHE A 319 13.27 3.21 -24.29
C PHE A 319 11.89 2.64 -24.56
#